data_AF-F9HA47-F1
#
_entry.id   AF-F9HA47-F1
#
_cell.length_a   1.000
_cell.length_b   1.000
_cell.length_c   1.000
_cell.angle_alpha   90.00
_cell.angle_beta   90.00
_cell.angle_gamma   90.00
#
_symmetry.space_group_name_H-M   'P 1'
#
loop_
_entity.id
_entity.type
_entity.pdbx_description
1 polymer ?
#
loop_
_entity_poly.entity_id
_entity_poly.type
_entity_poly.pdbx_seq_one_letter_code
_entity_poly.pdbx_strand_id
1 'polypeptide(L)'
;MNIDCVFNIDWSMYIDWLLRILQIATFIAVIIKITFQNKVYINNIEIKEIKPFEFESLHTNFHYIHEFTHNISSKPFNHLIFYPKEVDIEIVEFYSLNYDSKSNCLIVNNKLHTVKNLKNYTCLLIHTNLPENMPSLRMKWKTSQGEIGEYTFYSNMYNGNVNISSFKYKLTLKRKILALFGL
;
A
#
# COMPACT_ATOMS: atom_id res chain seq x y z
N MET A 1 -18.55 51.95 -40.59
CA MET A 1 -18.03 50.57 -40.48
C MET A 1 -18.48 50.08 -39.12
N ASN A 2 -19.65 49.44 -39.06
CA ASN A 2 -20.30 49.08 -37.78
C ASN A 2 -19.54 47.94 -37.10
N ILE A 3 -19.24 48.14 -35.82
CA ILE A 3 -18.52 47.22 -34.93
C ILE A 3 -19.44 46.05 -34.50
N ASP A 4 -20.71 46.09 -34.89
CA ASP A 4 -21.75 45.12 -34.49
C ASP A 4 -21.58 43.71 -35.07
N CYS A 5 -20.67 43.51 -36.03
CA CYS A 5 -20.39 42.19 -36.59
C CYS A 5 -19.43 41.34 -35.74
N VAL A 6 -18.86 41.88 -34.65
CA VAL A 6 -17.77 41.19 -33.90
C VAL A 6 -18.28 40.39 -32.69
N PHE A 7 -19.54 40.54 -32.24
CA PHE A 7 -20.04 39.82 -31.05
C PHE A 7 -21.46 39.26 -31.20
N ASN A 8 -21.76 38.61 -32.32
CA ASN A 8 -22.95 37.74 -32.41
C ASN A 8 -22.58 36.30 -31.99
N ILE A 9 -22.03 36.17 -30.78
CA ILE A 9 -21.78 34.87 -30.15
C ILE A 9 -23.12 34.39 -29.64
N ASP A 10 -23.59 33.25 -30.15
CA ASP A 10 -24.80 32.61 -29.65
C ASP A 10 -24.52 31.95 -28.30
N TRP A 11 -24.47 32.79 -27.26
CA TRP A 11 -24.19 32.41 -25.88
C TRP A 11 -25.08 31.26 -25.40
N SER A 12 -26.31 31.16 -25.91
CA SER A 12 -27.23 30.09 -25.55
C SER A 12 -26.70 28.72 -25.98
N MET A 13 -26.14 28.62 -27.19
CA MET A 13 -25.54 27.39 -27.71
C MET A 13 -24.28 26.99 -26.94
N TYR A 14 -23.42 27.96 -26.61
CA TYR A 14 -22.21 27.71 -25.82
C TYR A 14 -22.53 27.26 -24.39
N ILE A 15 -23.52 27.89 -23.75
CA ILE A 15 -23.98 27.51 -22.41
C ILE A 15 -24.59 26.10 -22.44
N ASP A 16 -25.42 25.76 -23.44
CA ASP A 16 -25.98 24.41 -23.58
C ASP A 16 -24.90 23.34 -23.71
N TRP A 17 -23.92 23.56 -24.60
CA TRP A 17 -22.77 22.65 -24.74
C TRP A 17 -21.94 22.53 -23.47
N LEU A 18 -21.71 23.64 -22.75
CA LEU A 18 -21.01 23.63 -21.48
C LEU A 18 -21.74 22.79 -20.43
N LEU A 19 -23.06 22.95 -20.32
CA LEU A 19 -23.88 22.19 -19.38
C LEU A 19 -23.90 20.69 -19.72
N ARG A 20 -23.97 20.33 -21.01
CA ARG A 20 -23.87 18.92 -21.46
C ARG A 20 -22.52 18.29 -21.13
N ILE A 21 -21.43 19.00 -21.40
CA ILE A 21 -20.07 18.54 -21.07
C ILE A 21 -19.93 18.37 -19.55
N LEU A 22 -20.44 19.32 -18.76
CA LEU A 22 -20.41 19.27 -17.31
C LEU A 22 -21.21 18.07 -16.76
N GLN A 23 -22.38 17.79 -17.32
CA GLN A 23 -23.18 16.61 -16.95
C GLN A 23 -22.42 15.30 -17.25
N ILE A 24 -21.86 15.16 -18.45
CA ILE A 24 -21.08 13.96 -18.81
C ILE A 24 -19.87 13.82 -17.88
N ALA A 25 -19.15 14.91 -17.60
CA ALA A 25 -18.00 14.90 -16.71
C ALA A 25 -18.37 14.52 -15.27
N THR A 26 -19.50 15.00 -14.76
CA THR A 26 -19.97 14.65 -13.40
C THR A 26 -20.39 13.18 -13.31
N PHE A 27 -21.09 12.64 -14.32
CA PHE A 27 -21.40 11.20 -14.38
C PHE A 27 -20.15 10.33 -14.41
N ILE A 28 -19.17 10.67 -15.25
CA ILE A 28 -17.88 9.97 -15.32
C ILE A 28 -17.17 10.02 -13.96
N ALA A 29 -17.14 11.20 -13.31
CA ALA A 29 -16.53 11.36 -11.99
C ALA A 29 -17.20 10.50 -10.92
N VAL A 30 -18.53 10.35 -10.95
CA VAL A 30 -19.29 9.49 -10.02
C VAL A 30 -18.98 8.02 -10.25
N ILE A 31 -18.97 7.55 -11.51
CA ILE A 31 -18.60 6.15 -11.84
C ILE A 31 -17.19 5.85 -11.35
N ILE A 32 -16.22 6.70 -11.69
CA ILE A 32 -14.84 6.64 -11.21
C ILE A 32 -14.80 6.55 -9.67
N LYS A 33 -15.54 7.42 -8.97
CA LYS A 33 -15.55 7.46 -7.51
C LYS A 33 -16.06 6.16 -6.91
N ILE A 34 -17.16 5.61 -7.42
CA ILE A 34 -17.76 4.37 -6.93
C ILE A 34 -16.84 3.18 -7.20
N THR A 35 -16.29 3.05 -8.41
CA THR A 35 -15.36 1.96 -8.76
C THR A 35 -14.09 2.00 -7.90
N PHE A 36 -13.63 3.18 -7.49
CA PHE A 36 -12.41 3.33 -6.69
C PHE A 36 -12.60 3.45 -5.19
N GLN A 37 -13.84 3.46 -4.68
CA GLN A 37 -14.12 3.55 -3.24
C GLN A 37 -13.96 2.23 -2.50
N ASN A 38 -13.98 1.09 -3.20
CA ASN A 38 -13.86 -0.22 -2.58
C ASN A 38 -12.42 -0.44 -2.07
N LYS A 39 -12.20 -0.06 -0.81
CA LYS A 39 -11.11 -0.56 0.04
C LYS A 39 -11.40 -2.02 0.32
N VAL A 40 -11.03 -2.89 -0.61
CA VAL A 40 -11.18 -4.34 -0.43
C VAL A 40 -10.03 -4.83 0.45
N TYR A 41 -10.27 -5.90 1.20
CA TYR A 41 -9.23 -6.63 1.92
C TYR A 41 -8.77 -7.78 1.04
N ILE A 42 -7.46 -7.94 0.91
CA ILE A 42 -6.85 -9.00 0.11
C ILE A 42 -6.01 -9.90 1.01
N ASN A 43 -6.08 -11.20 0.73
CA ASN A 43 -5.45 -12.25 1.53
C ASN A 43 -4.24 -12.87 0.81
N ASN A 44 -3.73 -12.20 -0.22
CA ASN A 44 -2.66 -12.69 -1.11
C ASN A 44 -1.26 -12.58 -0.48
N ILE A 45 -1.17 -12.15 0.77
CA ILE A 45 0.10 -11.97 1.49
C ILE A 45 -0.15 -12.36 2.93
N GLU A 46 0.86 -12.95 3.55
CA GLU A 46 0.80 -13.30 4.96
C GLU A 46 2.00 -12.71 5.72
N ILE A 47 1.72 -12.10 6.87
CA ILE A 47 2.72 -11.74 7.86
C ILE A 47 2.49 -12.63 9.08
N LYS A 48 3.52 -13.34 9.53
CA LYS A 48 3.46 -14.16 10.74
C LYS A 48 4.62 -13.86 11.64
N GLU A 49 4.38 -13.88 12.95
CA GLU A 49 5.46 -13.97 13.92
C GLU A 49 5.91 -15.42 14.03
N ILE A 50 7.22 -15.63 14.12
CA ILE A 50 7.84 -16.95 14.26
C ILE A 50 8.83 -16.95 15.40
N LYS A 51 9.06 -18.12 15.99
CA LYS A 51 10.06 -18.29 17.04
C LYS A 51 11.40 -18.78 16.47
N PRO A 52 12.54 -18.51 17.13
CA PRO A 52 13.85 -18.92 16.63
C PRO A 52 13.97 -20.43 16.34
N PHE A 53 13.32 -21.29 17.12
CA PHE A 53 13.36 -22.74 16.88
C PHE A 53 12.58 -23.18 15.63
N GLU A 54 11.72 -22.32 15.07
CA GLU A 54 10.94 -22.61 13.86
C GLU A 54 11.72 -22.24 12.59
N PHE A 55 12.91 -21.64 12.70
CA PHE A 55 13.68 -21.17 11.55
C PHE A 55 14.08 -22.30 10.61
N GLU A 56 14.44 -23.47 11.16
CA GLU A 56 14.73 -24.67 10.37
C GLU A 56 13.54 -25.10 9.51
N SER A 57 12.32 -24.90 9.99
CA SER A 57 11.10 -25.21 9.22
C SER A 57 10.80 -24.21 8.10
N LEU A 58 11.50 -23.06 8.04
CA LEU A 58 11.38 -22.16 6.90
C LEU A 58 12.04 -22.76 5.67
N HIS A 59 13.17 -23.45 5.84
CA HIS A 59 13.91 -24.07 4.74
C HIS A 59 13.17 -25.22 4.08
N THR A 60 12.19 -25.82 4.76
CA THR A 60 11.31 -26.83 4.15
C THR A 60 10.20 -26.21 3.29
N ASN A 61 9.78 -24.98 3.60
CA ASN A 61 8.64 -24.32 2.95
C ASN A 61 9.06 -23.28 1.89
N PHE A 62 10.28 -22.75 1.99
CA PHE A 62 10.78 -21.68 1.12
C PHE A 62 12.15 -22.03 0.55
N HIS A 63 12.31 -21.80 -0.75
CA HIS A 63 13.60 -22.00 -1.42
C HIS A 63 14.59 -20.88 -1.14
N TYR A 64 14.10 -19.67 -0.94
CA TYR A 64 14.94 -18.49 -0.72
C TYR A 64 14.38 -17.62 0.40
N ILE A 65 15.26 -17.21 1.30
CA ILE A 65 14.94 -16.39 2.47
C ILE A 65 15.79 -15.12 2.38
N HIS A 66 15.12 -13.99 2.19
CA HIS A 66 15.72 -12.66 2.35
C HIS A 66 15.67 -12.28 3.82
N GLU A 67 16.70 -11.60 4.33
CA GLU A 67 16.73 -11.13 5.70
C GLU A 67 16.79 -9.61 5.76
N PHE A 68 16.00 -9.02 6.65
CA PHE A 68 16.05 -7.60 6.98
C PHE A 68 16.05 -7.41 8.49
N THR A 69 17.06 -6.69 8.99
CA THR A 69 17.20 -6.41 10.41
C THR A 69 17.09 -4.92 10.69
N HIS A 70 16.22 -4.57 11.61
CA HIS A 70 15.99 -3.20 12.06
C HIS A 70 15.97 -3.13 13.58
N ASN A 71 17.06 -2.59 14.13
CA ASN A 71 17.25 -2.42 15.56
C ASN A 71 17.17 -0.95 15.95
N ILE A 72 16.28 -0.60 16.88
CA ILE A 72 16.21 0.74 17.46
C ILE A 72 16.46 0.72 18.97
N SER A 73 16.41 -0.45 19.61
CA SER A 73 16.51 -0.57 21.06
C SER A 73 17.24 -1.83 21.48
N SER A 74 17.82 -1.83 22.68
CA SER A 74 18.41 -3.03 23.28
C SER A 74 17.41 -4.15 23.62
N LYS A 75 16.11 -3.97 23.33
CA LYS A 75 15.09 -5.01 23.51
C LYS A 75 15.34 -6.19 22.54
N PRO A 76 14.92 -7.41 22.91
CA PRO A 76 14.99 -8.55 22.01
C PRO A 76 14.21 -8.29 20.70
N PHE A 77 14.67 -8.91 19.63
CA PHE A 77 13.99 -8.87 18.34
C PHE A 77 12.74 -9.73 18.36
N ASN A 78 11.70 -9.25 17.69
CA ASN A 78 10.64 -10.11 17.18
C ASN A 78 11.05 -10.56 15.77
N HIS A 79 10.71 -11.80 15.45
CA HIS A 79 11.01 -12.40 14.16
C HIS A 79 9.70 -12.58 13.40
N LEU A 80 9.59 -11.89 12.27
CA LEU A 80 8.40 -11.92 11.44
C LEU A 80 8.75 -12.44 10.06
N ILE A 81 7.89 -13.27 9.48
CA ILE A 81 7.98 -13.68 8.09
C ILE A 81 6.94 -12.94 7.27
N PHE A 82 7.35 -12.50 6.10
CA PHE A 82 6.50 -11.90 5.07
C PHE A 82 6.68 -12.69 3.79
N TYR A 83 5.60 -13.25 3.27
CA TYR A 83 5.66 -14.00 2.00
C TYR A 83 4.38 -13.85 1.17
N PRO A 84 4.52 -13.92 -0.17
CA PRO A 84 3.40 -13.91 -1.08
C PRO A 84 2.58 -15.21 -1.01
N LYS A 85 1.27 -15.08 -1.20
CA LYS A 85 0.32 -16.15 -1.54
C LYS A 85 -0.35 -15.80 -2.86
N GLU A 86 -0.21 -16.65 -3.86
CA GLU A 86 -0.93 -16.54 -5.15
C GLU A 86 -0.58 -15.31 -6.01
N VAL A 87 0.24 -14.37 -5.52
CA VAL A 87 0.68 -13.19 -6.26
C VAL A 87 2.16 -12.88 -6.05
N ASP A 88 2.88 -12.55 -7.10
CA ASP A 88 4.25 -12.07 -6.99
C ASP A 88 4.30 -10.64 -6.43
N ILE A 89 5.36 -10.33 -5.67
CA ILE A 89 5.61 -9.01 -5.10
C ILE A 89 6.77 -8.37 -5.86
N GLU A 90 6.48 -7.28 -6.57
CA GLU A 90 7.46 -6.56 -7.38
C GLU A 90 8.52 -5.90 -6.49
N ILE A 91 8.06 -5.25 -5.42
CA ILE A 91 8.93 -4.47 -4.53
C ILE A 91 8.35 -4.40 -3.12
N VAL A 92 9.24 -4.47 -2.14
CA VAL A 92 9.01 -4.21 -0.72
C VAL A 92 9.98 -3.13 -0.28
N GLU A 93 9.47 -2.11 0.40
CA GLU A 93 10.21 -0.94 0.84
C GLU A 93 10.00 -0.75 2.34
N PHE A 94 11.10 -0.59 3.06
CA PHE A 94 11.08 -0.28 4.49
C PHE A 94 11.39 1.18 4.73
N TYR A 95 10.67 1.79 5.66
CA TYR A 95 10.80 3.19 6.01
C TYR A 95 10.87 3.37 7.53
N SER A 96 11.73 4.29 7.97
CA SER A 96 11.68 4.79 9.34
C SER A 96 10.51 5.75 9.52
N LEU A 97 9.89 5.67 10.69
CA LEU A 97 8.84 6.57 11.13
C LEU A 97 9.38 7.45 12.26
N ASN A 98 9.11 8.74 12.17
CA ASN A 98 9.32 9.69 13.24
C ASN A 98 7.97 10.28 13.65
N TYR A 99 7.82 10.58 14.94
CA TYR A 99 6.67 11.33 15.40
C TYR A 99 6.95 12.82 15.36
N ASP A 100 6.05 13.58 14.74
CA ASP A 100 6.05 15.02 14.84
C ASP A 100 5.02 15.45 15.89
N SER A 101 5.53 16.01 16.99
CA SER A 101 4.71 16.49 18.10
C SER A 101 3.87 17.71 17.73
N LYS A 102 4.24 18.48 16.71
CA LYS A 102 3.49 19.68 16.28
C LYS A 102 2.21 19.31 15.55
N SER A 103 2.28 18.31 14.68
CA SER A 103 1.16 17.83 13.87
C SER A 103 0.44 16.62 14.48
N ASN A 104 0.95 16.09 15.61
CA ASN A 104 0.46 14.91 16.30
C ASN A 104 0.27 13.72 15.34
N CYS A 105 1.25 13.50 14.46
CA CYS A 105 1.18 12.47 13.44
C CYS A 105 2.53 11.77 13.21
N LEU A 106 2.46 10.53 12.68
CA LEU A 106 3.63 9.76 12.26
C LEU A 106 4.04 10.16 10.85
N ILE A 107 5.25 10.67 10.72
CA ILE A 107 5.85 11.08 9.47
C ILE A 107 6.80 9.99 8.99
N VAL A 108 6.67 9.62 7.71
CA VAL A 108 7.63 8.76 7.01
C VAL A 108 8.89 9.57 6.77
N ASN A 109 10.00 9.13 7.34
CA ASN A 109 11.26 9.88 7.28
C ASN A 109 12.17 9.33 6.16
N ASN A 110 12.94 8.27 6.44
CA ASN A 110 13.93 7.74 5.52
C ASN A 110 13.56 6.36 5.01
N LYS A 111 13.86 6.10 3.74
CA LYS A 111 13.83 4.76 3.17
C LYS A 111 15.05 3.98 3.65
N LEU A 112 14.81 2.88 4.36
CA LEU A 112 15.85 2.06 5.00
C LEU A 112 16.36 0.96 4.09
N HIS A 113 15.44 0.24 3.44
CA HIS A 113 15.80 -0.93 2.65
C HIS A 113 14.79 -1.21 1.55
N THR A 114 15.20 -1.99 0.54
CA THR A 114 14.35 -2.42 -0.56
C THR A 114 14.65 -3.85 -0.94
N VAL A 115 13.61 -4.66 -1.01
CA VAL A 115 13.65 -6.01 -1.58
C VAL A 115 12.83 -5.99 -2.86
N LYS A 116 13.30 -6.63 -3.92
CA LYS A 116 12.61 -6.69 -5.21
C LYS A 116 12.36 -8.13 -5.61
N ASN A 117 11.30 -8.35 -6.39
CA ASN A 117 10.99 -9.63 -7.03
C ASN A 117 10.88 -10.80 -6.05
N LEU A 118 10.06 -10.64 -5.01
CA LEU A 118 9.66 -11.73 -4.13
C LEU A 118 8.59 -12.56 -4.86
N LYS A 119 8.97 -13.76 -5.28
CA LYS A 119 8.11 -14.70 -6.02
C LYS A 119 7.52 -15.74 -5.07
N ASN A 120 6.64 -16.59 -5.60
CA ASN A 120 6.20 -17.80 -4.88
C ASN A 120 7.39 -18.61 -4.34
N TYR A 121 7.22 -19.17 -3.14
CA TYR A 121 8.25 -19.92 -2.40
C TYR A 121 9.49 -19.10 -1.98
N THR A 122 9.39 -17.77 -2.00
CA THR A 122 10.37 -16.88 -1.37
C THR A 122 9.78 -16.21 -0.14
N CYS A 123 10.58 -16.05 0.90
CA CYS A 123 10.18 -15.43 2.15
C CYS A 123 11.11 -14.27 2.50
N LEU A 124 10.57 -13.26 3.16
CA LEU A 124 11.32 -12.18 3.78
C LEU A 124 11.22 -12.33 5.30
N LEU A 125 12.34 -12.68 5.93
CA LEU A 125 12.51 -12.72 7.36
C LEU A 125 12.89 -11.33 7.88
N ILE A 126 12.10 -10.81 8.81
CA ILE A 126 12.18 -9.45 9.34
C ILE A 126 12.49 -9.55 10.83
N HIS A 127 13.66 -9.08 11.21
CA HIS A 127 14.08 -8.94 12.60
C HIS A 127 13.84 -7.50 13.01
N THR A 128 12.83 -7.26 13.85
CA THR A 128 12.57 -5.89 14.30
C THR A 128 12.05 -5.84 15.72
N ASN A 129 12.29 -4.74 16.41
CA ASN A 129 11.65 -4.47 17.68
C ASN A 129 10.20 -4.04 17.43
N LEU A 130 9.24 -4.62 18.16
CA LEU A 130 7.86 -4.14 18.18
C LEU A 130 7.69 -3.16 19.35
N PRO A 131 7.77 -1.84 19.13
CA PRO A 131 7.59 -0.89 20.21
C PRO A 131 6.15 -0.96 20.73
N GLU A 132 6.00 -0.91 22.05
CA GLU A 132 4.71 -0.75 22.72
C GLU A 132 4.16 0.66 22.53
N ASN A 133 5.04 1.67 22.51
CA ASN A 133 4.63 3.06 22.35
C ASN A 133 4.55 3.42 20.87
N MET A 134 5.56 4.15 20.38
CA MET A 134 5.52 4.73 19.07
C MET A 134 6.13 3.80 18.02
N PRO A 135 5.40 3.41 16.96
CA PRO A 135 5.98 2.65 15.87
C PRO A 135 7.03 3.47 15.15
N SER A 136 8.08 2.76 14.77
CA SER A 136 9.30 3.33 14.19
C SER A 136 9.62 2.76 12.82
N LEU A 137 8.92 1.68 12.42
CA LEU A 137 9.12 0.99 11.16
C LEU A 137 7.79 0.84 10.41
N ARG A 138 7.82 1.17 9.13
CA ARG A 138 6.74 0.88 8.18
C ARG A 138 7.28 0.12 6.99
N MET A 139 6.57 -0.92 6.59
CA MET A 139 6.77 -1.64 5.35
C MET A 139 5.68 -1.25 4.36
N LYS A 140 6.06 -1.03 3.12
CA LYS A 140 5.15 -0.89 1.97
C LYS A 140 5.54 -1.90 0.92
N TRP A 141 4.57 -2.45 0.21
CA TRP A 141 4.84 -3.37 -0.88
C TRP A 141 3.92 -3.11 -2.05
N LYS A 142 4.35 -3.56 -3.23
CA LYS A 142 3.57 -3.52 -4.46
C LYS A 142 3.54 -4.91 -5.09
N THR A 143 2.34 -5.41 -5.35
CA THR A 143 2.12 -6.69 -6.04
C THR A 143 2.22 -6.54 -7.55
N SER A 144 2.45 -7.64 -8.26
CA SER A 144 2.43 -7.68 -9.74
C SER A 144 1.06 -7.32 -10.33
N GLN A 145 -0.01 -7.51 -9.55
CA GLN A 145 -1.37 -7.09 -9.90
C GLN A 145 -1.59 -5.58 -9.68
N GLY A 146 -0.60 -4.85 -9.17
CA GLY A 146 -0.64 -3.41 -8.99
C GLY A 146 -1.35 -2.97 -7.72
N GLU A 147 -1.42 -3.82 -6.70
CA GLU A 147 -1.94 -3.50 -5.37
C GLU A 147 -0.79 -2.99 -4.50
N ILE A 148 -1.06 -1.94 -3.72
CA ILE A 148 -0.12 -1.38 -2.76
C ILE A 148 -0.68 -1.65 -1.37
N GLY A 149 0.08 -2.40 -0.56
CA GLY A 149 -0.20 -2.59 0.84
C GLY A 149 0.81 -1.84 1.71
N GLU A 150 0.36 -1.47 2.90
CA GLU A 150 1.23 -0.84 3.90
C GLU A 150 0.98 -1.52 5.25
N TYR A 151 2.05 -1.78 5.98
CA TYR A 151 2.00 -2.30 7.34
C TYR A 151 2.96 -1.51 8.24
N THR A 152 2.44 -1.05 9.38
CA THR A 152 3.25 -0.38 10.39
C THR A 152 3.47 -1.36 11.52
N PHE A 153 4.72 -1.55 11.94
CA PHE A 153 5.06 -2.50 12.99
C PHE A 153 4.87 -1.85 14.36
N TYR A 154 3.98 -2.43 15.17
CA TYR A 154 3.73 -2.02 16.55
C TYR A 154 3.37 -3.25 17.38
N SER A 155 3.58 -3.18 18.70
CA SER A 155 3.20 -4.28 19.60
C SER A 155 1.68 -4.36 19.73
N ASN A 156 1.15 -5.57 19.58
CA ASN A 156 -0.27 -5.84 19.81
C ASN A 156 -0.47 -6.07 21.31
N MET A 157 -0.58 -4.98 22.09
CA MET A 157 -0.60 -4.96 23.58
C MET A 157 -1.56 -5.95 24.26
N TYR A 158 -2.56 -6.47 23.54
CA TYR A 158 -3.63 -7.29 24.09
C TYR A 158 -3.37 -8.81 24.02
N ASN A 159 -2.68 -9.30 22.99
CA ASN A 159 -2.53 -10.76 22.78
C ASN A 159 -1.20 -11.17 22.15
N GLY A 160 -0.27 -10.23 21.90
CA GLY A 160 1.06 -10.47 21.34
C GLY A 160 1.08 -10.95 19.88
N ASN A 161 -0.01 -11.51 19.36
CA ASN A 161 -0.05 -12.12 18.04
C ASN A 161 -0.11 -11.05 16.94
N VAL A 162 0.87 -11.08 16.04
CA VAL A 162 1.01 -10.18 14.88
C VAL A 162 0.63 -10.88 13.57
N ASN A 163 0.04 -12.08 13.66
CA ASN A 163 -0.38 -12.82 12.48
C ASN A 163 -1.50 -12.06 11.74
N ILE A 164 -1.17 -11.58 10.55
CA ILE A 164 -2.09 -10.85 9.69
C ILE A 164 -2.18 -11.59 8.36
N SER A 165 -3.38 -12.09 8.09
CA SER A 165 -3.74 -12.84 6.88
C SER A 165 -4.49 -12.00 5.84
N SER A 166 -4.85 -10.77 6.17
CA SER A 166 -5.59 -9.87 5.28
C SER A 166 -5.11 -8.43 5.43
N PHE A 167 -4.92 -7.76 4.30
CA PHE A 167 -4.46 -6.37 4.28
C PHE A 167 -5.38 -5.49 3.46
N LYS A 168 -5.53 -4.27 3.94
CA LYS A 168 -6.16 -3.19 3.20
C LYS A 168 -5.19 -2.71 2.13
N TYR A 169 -5.61 -2.76 0.88
CA TYR A 169 -4.78 -2.34 -0.24
C TYR A 169 -5.30 -1.08 -0.94
N LYS A 170 -4.41 -0.44 -1.69
CA LYS A 170 -4.72 0.65 -2.60
C LYS A 170 -4.20 0.26 -3.99
N LEU A 171 -5.06 0.33 -5.00
CA LEU A 171 -4.62 0.10 -6.38
C LEU A 171 -3.73 1.24 -6.89
N THR A 172 -2.71 0.88 -7.65
CA THR A 172 -1.91 1.80 -8.46
C THR A 172 -2.79 2.51 -9.50
N LEU A 173 -2.39 3.72 -9.91
CA LEU A 173 -3.12 4.49 -10.92
C LEU A 173 -3.24 3.71 -12.25
N LYS A 174 -2.19 3.01 -12.66
CA LYS A 174 -2.20 2.14 -13.83
C LYS A 174 -3.28 1.05 -13.73
N ARG A 175 -3.33 0.31 -12.62
CA ARG A 175 -4.32 -0.76 -12.45
C ARG A 175 -5.74 -0.22 -12.33
N LYS A 176 -5.90 0.95 -11.71
CA LYS A 176 -7.17 1.66 -11.65
C LYS A 176 -7.73 1.97 -13.04
N ILE A 177 -6.88 2.47 -13.95
CA ILE A 177 -7.27 2.76 -15.33
C ILE A 177 -7.63 1.46 -16.06
N LEU A 178 -6.82 0.41 -15.95
CA LEU A 178 -7.10 -0.91 -16.54
C LEU A 178 -8.46 -1.47 -16.09
N ALA A 179 -8.76 -1.39 -14.79
CA ALA A 179 -10.02 -1.87 -14.24
C ALA A 179 -11.25 -1.13 -14.81
N LEU A 180 -11.13 0.17 -15.13
CA LEU A 180 -12.20 0.92 -15.80
C LEU A 180 -12.48 0.39 -17.21
N PHE A 181 -11.47 -0.15 -17.89
CA PHE A 181 -11.58 -0.74 -19.22
C PHE A 181 -11.89 -2.25 -19.19
N GLY A 182 -12.09 -2.85 -18.01
CA GLY A 182 -12.40 -4.27 -17.86
C GLY A 182 -11.20 -5.22 -18.03
N LEU A 183 -9.98 -4.73 -17.84
CA LEU A 183 -8.70 -5.47 -17.96
C LEU A 183 -7.98 -5.58 -16.59
#